data_AF-A0A918T0W9-F1
#
_entry.id   AF-A0A918T0W9-F1
#
_cell.length_a   1.000
_cell.length_b   1.000
_cell.length_c   1.000
_cell.angle_alpha   90.00
_cell.angle_beta   90.00
_cell.angle_gamma   90.00
#
_symmetry.space_group_name_H-M   'P 1'
#
loop_
_entity.id
_entity.type
_entity.pdbx_description
1 polymer ?
#
loop_
_entity_poly.entity_id
_entity_poly.type
_entity_poly.pdbx_seq_one_letter_code
_entity_poly.pdbx_strand_id
1 'polypeptide(L)'
;MQHEAPATGSEEALEVWIDQDLCTGDGICAQYAPEVFELDIDGLAYVKSADDELLQEAGATTPVPLPLLQDVVDSAKECPGDCIHVRRVRDRVEVYGPDAE
;
A
#
# COMPACT_ATOMS: atom_id res chain seq x y z
N MET A 1 -4.49 3.85 28.61
CA MET A 1 -3.98 2.94 27.55
C MET A 1 -5.16 2.71 26.63
N GLN A 2 -5.32 3.57 25.64
CA GLN A 2 -6.38 3.49 24.64
C GLN A 2 -5.71 3.74 23.31
N HIS A 3 -5.85 2.80 22.38
CA HIS A 3 -6.41 3.02 21.05
C HIS A 3 -6.57 1.64 20.40
N GLU A 4 -7.71 1.01 20.65
CA GLU A 4 -8.29 0.07 19.70
C GLU A 4 -8.79 0.92 18.52
N ALA A 5 -8.31 0.67 17.31
CA ALA A 5 -8.85 1.25 16.10
C ALA A 5 -9.80 0.23 15.44
N PRO A 6 -11.13 0.37 15.58
CA PRO A 6 -12.06 -0.38 14.76
C PRO A 6 -12.16 0.32 13.41
N ALA A 7 -11.51 -0.20 12.38
CA ALA A 7 -11.74 0.25 11.01
C ALA A 7 -13.04 -0.38 10.47
N THR A 8 -14.18 0.13 10.92
CA THR A 8 -15.47 -0.05 10.23
C THR A 8 -15.96 1.31 9.77
N GLY A 9 -15.76 1.58 8.48
CA GLY A 9 -16.34 2.72 7.76
C GLY A 9 -16.61 2.30 6.33
N SER A 10 -17.88 2.03 6.04
CA SER A 10 -18.39 1.67 4.73
C SER A 10 -18.31 2.86 3.77
N GLU A 11 -17.25 2.89 2.95
CA GLU A 11 -17.21 3.40 1.57
C GLU A 11 -15.94 2.81 0.93
N GLU A 12 -16.13 1.64 0.29
CA GLU A 12 -15.16 0.82 -0.43
C GLU A 12 -13.84 0.51 0.31
N ALA A 13 -13.81 -0.62 1.03
CA ALA A 13 -12.54 -1.13 1.58
C ALA A 13 -11.50 -1.28 0.45
N LEU A 14 -10.39 -0.57 0.58
CA LEU A 14 -9.27 -0.59 -0.34
C LEU A 14 -8.14 -1.43 0.26
N GLU A 15 -7.44 -2.16 -0.61
CA GLU A 15 -6.20 -2.85 -0.30
C GLU A 15 -5.11 -2.34 -1.22
N VAL A 16 -3.87 -2.34 -0.73
CA VAL A 16 -2.69 -1.92 -1.48
C VAL A 16 -1.66 -3.03 -1.51
N TRP A 17 -0.92 -3.10 -2.61
CA TRP A 17 0.20 -4.02 -2.83
C TRP A 17 1.25 -3.39 -3.72
N ILE A 18 2.45 -3.98 -3.72
CA ILE A 18 3.58 -3.55 -4.55
C ILE A 18 3.92 -4.65 -5.55
N ASP A 19 4.06 -4.27 -6.82
CA ASP A 19 4.59 -5.13 -7.87
C ASP A 19 6.13 -5.12 -7.83
N GLN A 20 6.70 -6.25 -7.43
CA GLN A 20 8.15 -6.40 -7.28
C GLN A 20 8.88 -6.44 -8.63
N ASP A 21 8.20 -6.73 -9.73
CA ASP A 21 8.80 -6.68 -11.07
C ASP A 21 8.95 -5.24 -11.58
N LEU A 22 8.13 -4.31 -11.08
CA LEU A 22 8.15 -2.89 -11.45
C LEU A 22 8.90 -2.01 -10.43
N CYS A 23 9.06 -2.48 -9.19
CA CYS A 23 9.68 -1.71 -8.12
C CYS A 23 11.15 -1.41 -8.43
N THR A 24 11.52 -0.13 -8.40
CA THR A 24 12.88 0.36 -8.66
C THR A 24 13.67 0.69 -7.39
N GLY A 25 13.06 0.54 -6.21
CA GLY A 25 13.71 0.80 -4.92
C GLY A 25 13.87 2.27 -4.54
N ASP A 26 13.07 3.18 -5.12
CA ASP A 26 13.16 4.63 -4.87
C ASP A 26 12.84 5.01 -3.42
N GLY A 27 11.94 4.26 -2.77
CA GLY A 27 11.61 4.42 -1.36
C GLY A 27 10.61 5.54 -1.02
N ILE A 28 10.08 6.27 -2.02
CA ILE A 28 9.07 7.33 -1.81
C ILE A 28 7.81 6.84 -1.07
N CYS A 29 7.41 5.59 -1.30
CA CYS A 29 6.29 4.95 -0.62
C CYS A 29 6.49 4.90 0.90
N ALA A 30 7.67 4.47 1.37
CA ALA A 30 8.01 4.46 2.79
C ALA A 30 8.20 5.87 3.36
N GLN A 31 8.47 6.88 2.53
CA GLN A 31 8.56 8.28 2.96
C GLN A 31 7.19 8.90 3.22
N TYR A 32 6.20 8.61 2.36
CA TYR A 32 4.85 9.14 2.48
C TYR A 32 3.99 8.35 3.47
N ALA A 33 4.03 7.01 3.41
CA ALA A 33 3.25 6.15 4.29
C ALA A 33 4.13 5.06 4.94
N PRO A 34 5.03 5.42 5.88
CA PRO A 34 5.91 4.48 6.57
C PRO A 34 5.16 3.46 7.44
N GLU A 35 3.90 3.70 7.77
CA GLU A 35 3.06 2.72 8.49
C GLU A 35 2.53 1.61 7.57
N VAL A 36 2.51 1.85 6.26
CA VAL A 36 1.98 0.92 5.26
C VAL A 36 3.10 0.28 4.44
N PHE A 37 4.17 1.02 4.18
CA PHE A 37 5.27 0.57 3.32
C PHE A 37 6.60 0.58 4.05
N GLU A 38 7.47 -0.34 3.66
CA GLU A 38 8.85 -0.41 4.12
C GLU A 38 9.76 -0.89 2.98
N LEU A 39 10.95 -0.31 2.90
CA LEU A 39 11.99 -0.71 1.95
C LEU A 39 12.90 -1.72 2.63
N ASP A 40 12.98 -2.94 2.09
CA ASP A 40 13.82 -4.00 2.65
C ASP A 40 15.27 -3.91 2.12
N ILE A 41 16.16 -4.71 2.69
CA ILE A 41 17.59 -4.76 2.38
C ILE A 41 17.90 -5.28 0.97
N ASP A 42 16.93 -5.88 0.29
CA ASP A 42 17.02 -6.31 -1.10
C ASP A 42 16.86 -5.14 -2.09
N GLY A 43 16.47 -3.96 -1.60
CA GLY A 43 16.22 -2.77 -2.40
C GLY A 43 14.81 -2.71 -2.99
N LEU A 44 13.88 -3.56 -2.55
CA LEU A 44 12.48 -3.56 -2.95
C LEU A 44 11.59 -3.10 -1.79
N ALA A 45 10.49 -2.46 -2.14
CA ALA A 45 9.50 -2.04 -1.17
C ALA A 45 8.44 -3.12 -0.98
N TYR A 46 7.92 -3.23 0.24
CA TYR A 46 6.87 -4.17 0.61
C TYR A 46 5.81 -3.48 1.45
N VAL A 47 4.63 -4.09 1.53
CA VAL A 47 3.56 -3.62 2.41
C VAL A 47 3.66 -4.26 3.79
N LYS A 48 3.20 -3.54 4.82
CA LYS A 48 3.14 -4.02 6.20
C LYS A 48 1.72 -4.43 6.58
N SER A 49 1.62 -5.47 7.41
CA SER A 49 0.36 -5.90 8.00
C SER A 49 -0.11 -4.90 9.07
N ALA A 50 -1.33 -5.09 9.58
CA ALA A 50 -1.85 -4.32 10.71
C ALA A 50 -1.02 -4.51 12.01
N ASP A 51 -0.23 -5.58 12.08
CA ASP A 51 0.67 -5.92 13.19
C ASP A 51 2.11 -5.40 12.96
N ASP A 52 2.30 -4.52 11.97
CA ASP A 52 3.61 -3.94 11.58
C ASP A 52 4.61 -5.00 11.05
N GLU A 53 4.10 -6.16 10.59
CA GLU A 53 4.92 -7.21 9.99
C GLU A 53 5.08 -6.99 8.48
N LEU A 54 6.31 -7.10 7.99
CA LEU A 54 6.62 -6.95 6.57
C LEU A 54 6.12 -8.15 5.76
N LEU A 55 5.25 -7.90 4.78
CA LEU A 55 4.68 -8.93 3.92
C LEU A 55 5.52 -9.09 2.66
N GLN A 56 6.46 -10.04 2.68
CA GLN A 56 7.42 -10.28 1.59
C GLN A 56 6.91 -11.21 0.47
N GLU A 57 5.71 -11.80 0.63
CA GLU A 57 5.14 -12.66 -0.41
C GLU A 57 4.73 -11.84 -1.64
N ALA A 58 5.01 -12.36 -2.84
CA ALA A 58 4.65 -11.70 -4.09
C ALA A 58 3.12 -11.51 -4.19
N GLY A 59 2.68 -10.28 -4.43
CA GLY A 59 1.26 -9.93 -4.48
C GLY A 59 0.57 -9.92 -3.10
N ALA A 60 1.32 -9.94 -2.00
CA ALA A 60 0.76 -9.71 -0.67
C ALA A 60 0.11 -8.33 -0.60
N THR A 61 -1.05 -8.26 0.04
CA THR A 61 -1.83 -7.03 0.14
C THR A 61 -2.12 -6.70 1.60
N THR A 62 -2.28 -5.40 1.88
CA THR A 62 -2.70 -4.92 3.19
C THR A 62 -3.87 -3.95 3.03
N PRO A 63 -4.85 -3.93 3.94
CA PRO A 63 -5.92 -2.94 3.92
C PRO A 63 -5.34 -1.53 4.10
N VAL A 64 -5.83 -0.58 3.31
CA VAL A 64 -5.41 0.83 3.43
C VAL A 64 -6.13 1.47 4.62
N PRO A 65 -5.41 1.96 5.65
CA PRO A 65 -6.04 2.69 6.73
C PRO A 65 -6.61 4.01 6.22
N LEU A 66 -7.87 4.32 6.53
CA LEU A 66 -8.52 5.56 6.10
C LEU A 66 -7.70 6.85 6.41
N PRO A 67 -7.00 6.96 7.57
CA PRO A 67 -6.17 8.13 7.84
C PRO A 67 -4.98 8.29 6.88
N LEU A 68 -4.49 7.18 6.31
CA LEU A 68 -3.31 7.13 5.43
C LEU A 68 -3.69 7.01 3.96
N LEU A 69 -4.99 7.00 3.62
CA LEU A 69 -5.46 6.83 2.25
C LEU A 69 -4.84 7.86 1.31
N GLN A 70 -4.78 9.13 1.71
CA GLN A 70 -4.21 10.19 0.89
C GLN A 70 -2.71 9.95 0.63
N ASP A 71 -1.96 9.60 1.67
CA ASP A 71 -0.52 9.33 1.57
C ASP A 71 -0.22 8.09 0.70
N VAL A 72 -1.05 7.05 0.80
CA VAL A 72 -0.97 5.85 -0.06
C VAL A 72 -1.28 6.20 -1.52
N VAL A 73 -2.29 7.03 -1.76
CA VAL A 73 -2.65 7.49 -3.11
C VAL A 73 -1.56 8.35 -3.71
N ASP A 74 -0.97 9.26 -2.94
CA ASP A 74 0.12 10.12 -3.41
C ASP A 74 1.40 9.30 -3.63
N SER A 75 1.65 8.28 -2.81
CA SER A 75 2.71 7.29 -3.06
C SER A 75 2.54 6.63 -4.42
N ALA A 76 1.33 6.16 -4.74
CA ALA A 76 1.06 5.49 -6.01
C ALA A 76 1.24 6.41 -7.23
N LYS A 77 0.90 7.71 -7.11
CA LYS A 77 1.03 8.68 -8.20
C LYS A 77 2.46 9.15 -8.43
N GLU A 78 3.24 9.30 -7.37
CA GLU A 78 4.59 9.85 -7.44
C GLU A 78 5.65 8.74 -7.56
N CYS A 79 5.26 7.47 -7.47
CA CYS A 79 6.18 6.35 -7.60
C CYS A 79 6.73 6.27 -9.04
N PRO A 80 8.04 6.44 -9.25
CA PRO A 80 8.62 6.47 -10.60
C PRO A 80 8.61 5.11 -11.30
N GLY A 81 8.45 4.02 -10.54
CA GLY A 81 8.32 2.66 -11.09
C GLY A 81 6.88 2.27 -11.39
N ASP A 82 5.90 3.12 -11.05
CA ASP A 82 4.48 2.80 -11.12
C ASP A 82 4.14 1.44 -10.46
N CYS A 83 4.86 1.08 -9.39
CA CYS A 83 4.81 -0.27 -8.82
C CYS A 83 3.79 -0.42 -7.68
N ILE A 84 2.99 0.60 -7.38
CA ILE A 84 2.06 0.61 -6.24
C ILE A 84 0.64 0.56 -6.76
N HIS A 85 -0.09 -0.46 -6.32
CA HIS A 85 -1.42 -0.77 -6.82
C HIS A 85 -2.43 -0.76 -5.67
N VAL A 86 -3.47 0.04 -5.82
CA VAL A 86 -4.56 0.20 -4.85
C VAL A 86 -5.87 -0.23 -5.50
N ARG A 87 -6.51 -1.27 -4.95
CA ARG A 87 -7.73 -1.83 -5.50
C ARG A 87 -8.84 -1.98 -4.48
N ARG A 88 -10.07 -2.10 -4.96
CA ARG A 88 -11.24 -2.42 -4.13
C ARG A 88 -11.20 -3.87 -3.69
N VAL A 89 -11.33 -4.11 -2.39
CA VAL A 89 -11.41 -5.47 -1.85
C VAL A 89 -12.59 -6.26 -2.44
N ARG A 90 -13.70 -5.58 -2.76
CA ARG A 90 -14.95 -6.23 -3.21
C ARG A 90 -14.88 -6.85 -4.61
N ASP A 91 -14.21 -6.21 -5.56
CA ASP A 91 -14.19 -6.61 -6.98
C ASP A 91 -12.80 -6.58 -7.60
N ARG A 92 -11.77 -6.23 -6.83
CA ARG A 92 -10.37 -6.12 -7.23
C ARG A 92 -10.13 -5.15 -8.39
N VAL A 93 -11.08 -4.26 -8.66
CA VAL A 93 -10.88 -3.17 -9.60
C VAL A 93 -9.85 -2.22 -9.00
N GLU A 94 -8.79 -1.98 -9.75
CA GLU A 94 -7.78 -0.99 -9.42
C GLU A 94 -8.36 0.41 -9.51
N VAL A 95 -8.10 1.21 -8.48
CA VAL A 95 -8.61 2.59 -8.36
C VAL A 95 -7.45 3.58 -8.42
N TYR A 96 -6.27 3.18 -7.94
CA TYR A 96 -5.03 3.95 -8.07
C TYR A 96 -3.88 3.00 -8.39
N GLY A 97 -3.02 3.39 -9.32
CA GLY A 97 -1.93 2.56 -9.82
C GLY A 97 -1.84 2.63 -11.35
N PRO A 98 -0.88 1.92 -11.97
CA PRO A 98 -0.68 1.92 -13.42
C PRO A 98 -1.85 1.33 -14.22
N ASP A 99 -2.62 0.41 -13.62
CA ASP A 99 -3.75 -0.27 -14.26
C ASP A 99 -5.11 0.38 -13.91
N ALA A 100 -5.11 1.50 -13.17
CA ALA A 100 -6.32 2.28 -12.90
C ALA A 100 -6.74 3.09 -14.15
N GLU A 101 -7.90 2.76 -14.73
CA GLU A 101 -8.51 3.48 -15.87
C GLU A 101 -9.25 4.78 -15.47
#